data_AF-A0A2U1VHK8-F1
#
_entry.id   AF-A0A2U1VHK8-F1
#
_cell.length_a   1.000
_cell.length_b   1.000
_cell.length_c   1.000
_cell.angle_alpha   90.00
_cell.angle_beta   90.00
_cell.angle_gamma   90.00
#
_symmetry.space_group_name_H-M   'P 1'
#
loop_
_entity.id
_entity.type
_entity.pdbx_description
1 polymer ?
#
loop_
_entity_poly.entity_id
_entity_poly.type
_entity_poly.pdbx_seq_one_letter_code
_entity_poly.pdbx_strand_id
1 'polypeptide(L)'
;MIIRQDQKTDVAEALFSHKLHRSFLRGLPGFMEWDEDDRLAFVAEGIAQARARNLKTEIGIASYAMAAWWMNFGFDAQSAHLSRVLRSSLPEIRRVHMMNEWVSARLGAPNDAEAADRALGATFWQMAPWGKR
;
A
#
# COMPACT_ATOMS: atom_id res chain seq x y z
N MET A 1 32.22 -14.01 1.67
CA MET A 1 31.60 -13.28 0.53
C MET A 1 30.17 -12.89 0.93
N ILE A 2 30.04 -11.94 1.87
CA ILE A 2 28.74 -11.53 2.47
C ILE A 2 28.62 -9.99 2.37
N ILE A 3 29.73 -9.29 2.64
CA ILE A 3 29.89 -7.83 2.54
C ILE A 3 29.38 -7.20 1.22
N ARG A 4 29.55 -7.86 0.07
CA ARG A 4 29.13 -7.32 -1.24
C ARG A 4 27.62 -7.43 -1.50
N GLN A 5 26.90 -8.27 -0.77
CA GLN A 5 25.48 -8.54 -1.01
C GLN A 5 24.61 -7.64 -0.13
N ASP A 6 25.06 -7.38 1.10
CA ASP A 6 24.45 -6.41 2.01
C ASP A 6 24.54 -4.99 1.45
N GLN A 7 25.74 -4.58 0.99
CA GLN A 7 25.92 -3.28 0.33
C GLN A 7 25.06 -3.07 -0.93
N LYS A 8 24.77 -4.15 -1.68
CA LYS A 8 23.88 -4.05 -2.87
C LYS A 8 22.42 -3.87 -2.46
N THR A 9 22.02 -4.49 -1.36
CA THR A 9 20.66 -4.40 -0.81
C THR A 9 20.41 -2.99 -0.29
N ASP A 10 21.36 -2.43 0.44
CA ASP A 10 21.28 -1.06 0.98
C ASP A 10 21.17 -0.01 -0.14
N VAL A 11 21.97 -0.16 -1.21
CA VAL A 11 21.92 0.76 -2.37
C VAL A 11 20.59 0.63 -3.11
N ALA A 12 20.08 -0.58 -3.32
CA ALA A 12 18.80 -0.79 -3.98
C ALA A 12 17.63 -0.21 -3.18
N GLU A 13 17.67 -0.33 -1.86
CA GLU A 13 16.66 0.21 -0.97
C GLU A 13 16.68 1.75 -0.94
N ALA A 14 17.87 2.36 -0.87
CA ALA A 14 18.02 3.81 -0.96
C ALA A 14 17.50 4.37 -2.30
N LEU A 15 17.82 3.69 -3.42
CA LEU A 15 17.33 4.08 -4.75
C LEU A 15 15.80 3.97 -4.85
N PHE A 16 15.22 2.90 -4.30
CA PHE A 16 13.77 2.72 -4.30
C PHE A 16 13.07 3.78 -3.44
N SER A 17 13.56 4.06 -2.24
CA SER A 17 13.04 5.12 -1.38
C SER A 17 13.08 6.48 -2.09
N HIS A 18 14.21 6.82 -2.72
CA HIS A 18 14.33 8.06 -3.49
C HIS A 18 13.35 8.13 -4.67
N LYS A 19 13.15 7.03 -5.39
CA LYS A 19 12.19 6.92 -6.50
C LYS A 19 10.75 7.13 -6.02
N LEU A 20 10.39 6.54 -4.87
CA LEU A 20 9.06 6.68 -4.28
C LEU A 20 8.82 8.13 -3.84
N HIS A 21 9.77 8.71 -3.10
CA HIS A 21 9.74 10.12 -2.68
C HIS A 21 9.53 11.07 -3.87
N ARG A 22 10.32 10.92 -4.95
CA ARG A 22 10.14 11.73 -6.18
C ARG A 22 8.81 11.52 -6.89
N SER A 23 8.22 10.33 -6.78
CA SER A 23 6.92 10.05 -7.38
C SER A 23 5.81 10.73 -6.59
N PHE A 24 5.89 10.71 -5.27
CA PHE A 24 4.95 11.40 -4.39
C PHE A 24 5.04 12.92 -4.49
N LEU A 25 6.25 13.49 -4.57
CA LEU A 25 6.44 14.93 -4.84
C LEU A 25 5.72 15.42 -6.11
N ARG A 26 5.59 14.55 -7.12
CA ARG A 26 4.94 14.90 -8.40
C ARG A 26 3.46 14.60 -8.45
N GLY A 27 2.97 13.68 -7.60
CA GLY A 27 1.66 13.03 -7.79
C GLY A 27 0.75 13.04 -6.57
N LEU A 28 1.24 13.29 -5.36
CA LEU A 28 0.42 13.36 -4.16
C LEU A 28 0.11 14.83 -3.80
N PRO A 29 -1.17 15.25 -3.83
CA PRO A 29 -1.58 16.58 -3.40
C PRO A 29 -1.13 16.87 -1.96
N GLY A 30 -0.57 18.06 -1.71
CA GLY A 30 -0.10 18.49 -0.39
C GLY A 30 1.22 17.87 0.07
N PHE A 31 1.74 16.84 -0.61
CA PHE A 31 2.99 16.18 -0.17
C PHE A 31 4.22 17.10 -0.22
N MET A 32 4.27 18.00 -1.20
CA MET A 32 5.35 18.98 -1.32
C MET A 32 5.34 20.03 -0.20
N GLU A 33 4.21 20.21 0.50
CA GLU A 33 4.05 21.24 1.54
C GLU A 33 4.65 20.81 2.88
N TRP A 34 4.84 19.51 3.09
CA TRP A 34 5.54 18.98 4.26
C TRP A 34 7.02 19.38 4.24
N ASP A 35 7.71 19.32 5.37
CA ASP A 35 9.16 19.47 5.34
C ASP A 35 9.84 18.20 4.75
N GLU A 36 11.13 18.30 4.44
CA GLU A 36 11.84 17.17 3.83
C GLU A 36 11.96 15.97 4.77
N ASP A 37 12.18 16.22 6.06
CA ASP A 37 12.37 15.17 7.05
C ASP A 37 11.07 14.36 7.25
N ASP A 38 9.92 15.03 7.32
CA ASP A 38 8.58 14.44 7.40
C ASP A 38 8.25 13.63 6.16
N ARG A 39 8.59 14.14 4.95
CA ARG A 39 8.40 13.38 3.70
C ARG A 39 9.23 12.10 3.68
N LEU A 40 10.49 12.17 4.10
CA LEU A 40 11.38 11.01 4.14
C LEU A 40 10.91 10.01 5.20
N ALA A 41 10.49 10.48 6.37
CA ALA A 41 9.89 9.66 7.41
C ALA A 41 8.62 8.96 6.93
N PHE A 42 7.73 9.67 6.24
CA PHE A 42 6.52 9.09 5.65
C PHE A 42 6.84 7.98 4.64
N VAL A 43 7.80 8.21 3.75
CA VAL A 43 8.22 7.20 2.75
C VAL A 43 8.82 5.97 3.44
N ALA A 44 9.68 6.16 4.44
CA ALA A 44 10.27 5.07 5.21
C ALA A 44 9.21 4.23 5.93
N GLU A 45 8.27 4.90 6.61
CA GLU A 45 7.15 4.24 7.30
C GLU A 45 6.24 3.48 6.32
N GLY A 46 5.94 4.09 5.17
CA GLY A 46 5.16 3.44 4.12
C GLY A 46 5.80 2.17 3.58
N ILE A 47 7.13 2.17 3.37
CA ILE A 47 7.89 1.00 2.97
C ILE A 47 7.83 -0.08 4.05
N ALA A 48 8.08 0.29 5.31
CA ALA A 48 8.08 -0.64 6.44
C ALA A 48 6.71 -1.31 6.63
N GLN A 49 5.64 -0.53 6.66
CA GLN A 49 4.27 -1.01 6.88
C GLN A 49 3.76 -1.87 5.70
N ALA A 50 4.10 -1.53 4.46
CA ALA A 50 3.78 -2.34 3.30
C ALA A 50 4.46 -3.71 3.36
N ARG A 51 5.76 -3.74 3.71
CA ARG A 51 6.52 -4.99 3.87
C ARG A 51 6.00 -5.86 5.01
N ALA A 52 5.57 -5.26 6.13
CA ALA A 52 4.92 -5.97 7.23
C ALA A 52 3.63 -6.71 6.79
N ARG A 53 3.00 -6.25 5.70
CA ARG A 53 1.83 -6.87 5.05
C ARG A 53 2.20 -7.74 3.85
N ASN A 54 3.47 -8.11 3.74
CA ASN A 54 3.99 -8.95 2.66
C ASN A 54 3.71 -8.35 1.26
N LEU A 55 3.68 -7.01 1.15
CA LEU A 55 3.71 -6.30 -0.14
C LEU A 55 5.17 -6.00 -0.45
N LYS A 56 5.70 -6.62 -1.51
CA LYS A 56 7.14 -6.60 -1.82
C LYS A 56 7.47 -5.87 -3.10
N THR A 57 6.49 -5.73 -4.00
CA THR A 57 6.73 -5.03 -5.27
C THR A 57 6.68 -3.53 -5.07
N GLU A 58 7.35 -2.79 -5.95
CA GLU A 58 7.29 -1.33 -5.97
C GLU A 58 5.85 -0.82 -6.04
N ILE A 59 5.00 -1.50 -6.83
CA ILE A 59 3.58 -1.14 -7.02
C ILE A 59 2.80 -1.34 -5.71
N GLY A 60 3.02 -2.46 -5.03
CA GLY A 60 2.34 -2.76 -3.77
C GLY A 60 2.71 -1.79 -2.66
N ILE A 61 4.00 -1.47 -2.54
CA ILE A 61 4.49 -0.50 -1.56
C ILE A 61 3.96 0.90 -1.87
N ALA A 62 4.07 1.36 -3.12
CA ALA A 62 3.57 2.67 -3.53
C ALA A 62 2.06 2.80 -3.32
N SER A 63 1.29 1.75 -3.65
CA SER A 63 -0.16 1.74 -3.45
C SER A 63 -0.54 1.80 -1.97
N TYR A 64 0.17 1.06 -1.11
CA TYR A 64 -0.09 1.08 0.33
C TYR A 64 0.22 2.45 0.94
N ALA A 65 1.38 3.02 0.62
CA ALA A 65 1.76 4.35 1.11
C ALA A 65 0.81 5.44 0.59
N MET A 66 0.34 5.34 -0.66
CA MET A 66 -0.69 6.24 -1.19
C MET A 66 -2.03 6.09 -0.45
N ALA A 67 -2.45 4.87 -0.11
CA ALA A 67 -3.65 4.66 0.70
C ALA A 67 -3.49 5.29 2.09
N ALA A 68 -2.32 5.11 2.72
CA ALA A 68 -2.01 5.70 4.01
C ALA A 68 -1.98 7.23 3.99
N TRP A 69 -1.61 7.86 2.86
CA TRP A 69 -1.69 9.32 2.72
C TRP A 69 -3.10 9.86 2.97
N TRP A 70 -4.11 9.17 2.45
CA TRP A 70 -5.51 9.59 2.58
C TRP A 70 -6.20 9.07 3.84
N MET A 71 -5.80 7.90 4.32
CA MET A 71 -6.50 7.17 5.38
C MET A 71 -5.74 7.09 6.71
N ASN A 72 -4.52 7.66 6.75
CA ASN A 72 -3.49 7.44 7.78
C ASN A 72 -2.92 6.02 7.81
N PHE A 73 -1.73 5.87 8.38
CA PHE A 73 -1.14 4.55 8.62
C PHE A 73 -2.03 3.70 9.54
N GLY A 74 -2.07 2.40 9.28
CA GLY A 74 -2.94 1.46 10.01
C GLY A 74 -4.39 1.45 9.54
N PHE A 75 -4.74 2.11 8.43
CA PHE A 75 -6.09 2.08 7.86
C PHE A 75 -6.67 0.68 7.67
N ASP A 76 -5.81 -0.31 7.37
CA ASP A 76 -6.22 -1.69 7.17
C ASP A 76 -6.75 -2.36 8.45
N ALA A 77 -6.45 -1.83 9.64
CA ALA A 77 -7.04 -2.28 10.89
C ALA A 77 -8.50 -1.81 11.06
N GLN A 78 -8.98 -0.86 10.25
CA GLN A 78 -10.37 -0.40 10.27
C GLN A 78 -11.33 -1.44 9.66
N SER A 79 -10.81 -2.45 8.96
CA SER A 79 -11.62 -3.53 8.36
C SER A 79 -10.95 -4.89 8.56
N ALA A 80 -11.66 -5.80 9.24
CA ALA A 80 -11.24 -7.19 9.39
C ALA A 80 -11.10 -7.90 8.03
N HIS A 81 -11.91 -7.50 7.04
CA HIS A 81 -11.88 -8.04 5.69
C HIS A 81 -10.62 -7.58 4.96
N LEU A 82 -10.32 -6.27 4.98
CA LEU A 82 -9.11 -5.71 4.37
C LEU A 82 -7.85 -6.31 5.00
N SER A 83 -7.78 -6.37 6.34
CA SER A 83 -6.65 -6.99 7.03
C SER A 83 -6.46 -8.46 6.63
N ARG A 84 -7.55 -9.21 6.40
CA ARG A 84 -7.47 -10.60 5.93
C ARG A 84 -6.97 -10.68 4.49
N VAL A 85 -7.44 -9.78 3.61
CA VAL A 85 -7.01 -9.71 2.21
C VAL A 85 -5.52 -9.44 2.11
N LEU A 86 -5.00 -8.45 2.83
CA LEU A 86 -3.58 -8.10 2.78
C LEU A 86 -2.68 -9.23 3.31
N ARG A 87 -3.17 -10.07 4.23
CA ARG A 87 -2.46 -11.25 4.76
C ARG A 87 -2.69 -12.54 3.98
N SER A 88 -3.56 -12.52 2.97
CA SER A 88 -3.90 -13.72 2.20
C SER A 88 -2.78 -14.19 1.27
N SER A 89 -2.89 -15.41 0.77
CA SER A 89 -2.02 -15.98 -0.27
C SER A 89 -2.34 -15.49 -1.69
N LEU A 90 -3.28 -14.55 -1.84
CA LEU A 90 -3.63 -14.01 -3.15
C LEU A 90 -2.40 -13.33 -3.79
N PRO A 91 -2.29 -13.38 -5.14
CA PRO A 91 -1.28 -12.61 -5.86
C PRO A 91 -1.29 -11.14 -5.41
N GLU A 92 -0.11 -10.56 -5.24
CA GLU A 92 0.03 -9.18 -4.71
C GLU A 92 -0.83 -8.18 -5.48
N ILE A 93 -0.88 -8.28 -6.81
CA ILE A 93 -1.70 -7.42 -7.66
C ILE A 93 -3.19 -7.46 -7.29
N ARG A 94 -3.72 -8.62 -6.85
CA ARG A 94 -5.11 -8.73 -6.38
C ARG A 94 -5.29 -8.07 -5.02
N ARG A 95 -4.36 -8.31 -4.10
CA ARG A 95 -4.39 -7.69 -2.76
C ARG A 95 -4.38 -6.16 -2.88
N VAL A 96 -3.52 -5.63 -3.75
CA VAL A 96 -3.43 -4.20 -4.06
C VAL A 96 -4.72 -3.67 -4.71
N HIS A 97 -5.26 -4.36 -5.70
CA HIS A 97 -6.51 -3.93 -6.33
C HIS A 97 -7.67 -3.89 -5.32
N MET A 98 -7.84 -4.95 -4.52
CA MET A 98 -8.87 -5.00 -3.48
C MET A 98 -8.69 -3.90 -2.43
N MET A 99 -7.45 -3.63 -2.01
CA MET A 99 -7.15 -2.51 -1.11
C MET A 99 -7.54 -1.17 -1.72
N ASN A 100 -7.21 -0.92 -2.99
CA ASN A 100 -7.55 0.33 -3.67
C ASN A 100 -9.06 0.51 -3.81
N GLU A 101 -9.82 -0.55 -4.12
CA GLU A 101 -11.29 -0.51 -4.15
C GLU A 101 -11.87 -0.18 -2.77
N TRP A 102 -11.36 -0.80 -1.71
CA TRP A 102 -11.79 -0.50 -0.34
C TRP A 102 -11.53 0.96 0.03
N VAL A 103 -10.32 1.46 -0.24
CA VAL A 103 -9.93 2.85 0.04
C VAL A 103 -10.80 3.82 -0.76
N SER A 104 -11.03 3.55 -2.05
CA SER A 104 -11.89 4.36 -2.91
C SER A 104 -13.33 4.43 -2.37
N ALA A 105 -13.90 3.28 -2.00
CA ALA A 105 -15.23 3.23 -1.40
C ALA A 105 -15.31 3.97 -0.06
N ARG A 106 -14.28 3.84 0.78
CA ARG A 106 -14.19 4.50 2.09
C ARG A 106 -14.08 6.02 1.98
N LEU A 107 -13.33 6.52 0.99
CA LEU A 107 -13.22 7.95 0.69
C LEU A 107 -14.49 8.49 0.03
N GLY A 108 -15.16 7.71 -0.82
CA GLY A 108 -16.41 8.09 -1.48
C GLY A 108 -17.63 8.11 -0.55
N ALA A 109 -17.63 7.26 0.50
CA ALA A 109 -18.69 7.21 1.51
C ALA A 109 -18.13 7.18 2.94
N PRO A 110 -17.62 8.31 3.48
CA PRO A 110 -16.97 8.35 4.80
C PRO A 110 -17.87 7.97 5.99
N ASN A 111 -19.19 7.99 5.83
CA ASN A 111 -20.15 7.64 6.89
C ASN A 111 -20.69 6.20 6.77
N ASP A 112 -20.35 5.47 5.69
CA ASP A 112 -20.79 4.10 5.46
C ASP A 112 -19.56 3.18 5.36
N ALA A 113 -19.00 2.84 6.53
CA ALA A 113 -17.85 1.95 6.61
C ALA A 113 -18.18 0.53 6.08
N GLU A 114 -19.44 0.11 6.17
CA GLU A 114 -19.88 -1.18 5.68
C GLU A 114 -19.92 -1.25 4.14
N ALA A 115 -20.13 -0.11 3.45
CA ALA A 115 -20.05 -0.06 1.99
C ALA A 115 -18.68 -0.47 1.45
N ALA A 116 -17.60 -0.07 2.13
CA ALA A 116 -16.25 -0.44 1.74
C ALA A 116 -16.00 -1.95 1.87
N ASP A 117 -16.50 -2.57 2.94
CA ASP A 117 -16.41 -4.02 3.14
C ASP A 117 -17.29 -4.81 2.15
N ARG A 118 -18.47 -4.28 1.77
CA ARG A 118 -19.29 -4.84 0.69
C ARG A 118 -18.58 -4.77 -0.66
N ALA A 119 -17.90 -3.66 -0.95
CA ALA A 119 -17.10 -3.50 -2.17
C ALA A 119 -15.98 -4.55 -2.23
N LEU A 120 -15.24 -4.77 -1.12
CA LEU A 120 -14.23 -5.83 -1.03
C LEU A 120 -14.79 -7.22 -1.35
N GLY A 121 -15.97 -7.54 -0.80
CA GLY A 121 -16.67 -8.79 -1.08
C GLY A 121 -17.00 -8.94 -2.56
N ALA A 122 -17.51 -7.89 -3.20
CA ALA A 122 -17.82 -7.89 -4.63
C ALA A 122 -16.57 -8.08 -5.49
N THR A 123 -15.46 -7.39 -5.18
CA THR A 123 -14.20 -7.54 -5.93
C THR A 123 -13.63 -8.96 -5.79
N PHE A 124 -13.75 -9.58 -4.62
CA PHE A 124 -13.34 -10.97 -4.42
C PHE A 124 -14.08 -11.94 -5.35
N TRP A 125 -15.40 -11.80 -5.47
CA TRP A 125 -16.24 -12.65 -6.32
C TRP A 125 -16.04 -12.37 -7.82
N GLN A 126 -15.85 -11.11 -8.22
CA GLN A 126 -15.55 -10.76 -9.61
C GLN A 126 -14.19 -11.29 -10.08
N MET A 127 -13.25 -11.48 -9.15
CA MET A 127 -11.93 -12.07 -9.43
C MET A 127 -11.84 -13.59 -9.25
N ALA A 128 -12.92 -14.25 -8.80
CA ALA A 128 -13.00 -15.71 -8.66
C ALA A 128 -12.65 -16.51 -9.94
N PRO A 129 -12.97 -16.06 -11.17
CA PRO A 129 -12.61 -16.80 -12.40
C PRO A 129 -11.11 -16.98 -12.60
N TRP A 130 -10.30 -16.12 -12.00
CA TRP A 130 -8.85 -16.13 -12.14
C TRP A 130 -8.17 -17.00 -11.06
N GLY A 131 -8.93 -17.60 -10.15
CA GLY A 131 -8.46 -18.32 -8.95
C GLY A 131 -8.58 -19.84 -8.99
N LYS A 132 -8.91 -20.46 -10.13
CA LYS A 132 -8.75 -21.92 -10.27
C LYS A 132 -7.34 -22.25 -10.75
N ARG A 133 -6.45 -22.56 -9.80
CA ARG A 133 -5.31 -23.48 -9.98
C ARG A 133 -5.14 -24.28 -8.71
#